data_AF-A0A7J9M1T3-F1
#
_entry.id   AF-A0A7J9M1T3-F1
#
_cell.length_a   1.000
_cell.length_b   1.000
_cell.length_c   1.000
_cell.angle_alpha   90.00
_cell.angle_beta   90.00
_cell.angle_gamma   90.00
#
_symmetry.space_group_name_H-M   'P 1'
#
loop_
_entity.id
_entity.type
_entity.pdbx_description
1 polymer ?
#
loop_
_entity_poly.entity_id
_entity_poly.type
_entity_poly.pdbx_seq_one_letter_code
_entity_poly.pdbx_strand_id
1 'polypeptide(L)'
;MDEKLDEGEKWETVIDKKTNSLSYKAKCCRPKNKPLKYLSTTVFEGCSPELLRDFYMDNNYRKQWDKTVIDHVQLQMNTTNGIEIGCTIKKFPLLTPREYVLAWRLWEGKDRTFYCFIKECEHPSAPRRKKYVRVGYFRSGWQIRKGKCLIYLSNSN
;
A
#
# COMPACT_ATOMS: atom_id res chain seq x y z
N MET A 1 -4.61 9.17 -9.33
CA MET A 1 -4.69 7.73 -9.62
C MET A 1 -5.93 7.54 -10.45
N ASP A 2 -5.84 7.83 -11.73
CA ASP A 2 -6.94 7.58 -12.66
C ASP A 2 -6.83 6.16 -13.16
N GLU A 3 -7.96 5.46 -13.34
CA GLU A 3 -8.07 4.14 -13.96
C GLU A 3 -7.70 4.16 -15.46
N LYS A 4 -6.85 5.10 -15.91
CA LYS A 4 -6.24 5.06 -17.24
C LYS A 4 -5.16 3.98 -17.22
N LEU A 5 -5.62 2.74 -17.34
CA LEU A 5 -4.77 1.60 -17.65
C LEU A 5 -4.14 1.90 -19.01
N ASP A 6 -2.82 1.79 -19.09
CA ASP A 6 -2.07 2.03 -20.32
C ASP A 6 -2.61 1.08 -21.41
N GLU A 7 -2.88 1.58 -22.62
CA GLU A 7 -3.62 0.83 -23.67
C GLU A 7 -2.90 -0.46 -24.12
N GLY A 8 -1.65 -0.66 -23.71
CA GLY A 8 -0.87 -1.89 -23.94
C GLY A 8 -0.79 -2.88 -22.76
N GLU A 9 -1.37 -2.58 -21.60
CA GLU A 9 -1.26 -3.44 -20.41
C GLU A 9 -2.35 -4.51 -20.33
N LYS A 10 -1.95 -5.78 -20.32
CA LYS A 10 -2.86 -6.90 -20.05
C LYS A 10 -3.06 -7.07 -18.54
N TRP A 11 -4.28 -6.79 -18.08
CA TRP A 11 -4.70 -6.94 -16.68
C TRP A 11 -5.55 -8.20 -16.51
N GLU A 12 -5.12 -9.09 -15.62
CA GLU A 12 -5.76 -10.36 -15.32
C GLU A 12 -6.40 -10.31 -13.93
N THR A 13 -7.66 -10.74 -13.81
CA THR A 13 -8.32 -10.86 -12.50
C THR A 13 -7.68 -11.97 -11.70
N VAL A 14 -7.22 -11.66 -10.49
CA VAL A 14 -6.62 -12.63 -9.56
C VAL A 14 -7.53 -12.92 -8.37
N ILE A 15 -8.40 -11.98 -7.99
CA ILE A 15 -9.36 -12.14 -6.90
C ILE A 15 -10.66 -11.42 -7.27
N ASP A 16 -11.80 -12.09 -7.10
CA ASP A 16 -13.12 -11.46 -7.04
C ASP A 16 -13.89 -12.14 -5.89
N LYS A 17 -14.13 -11.40 -4.81
CA LYS A 17 -14.81 -11.88 -3.61
C LYS A 17 -15.86 -10.87 -3.17
N LYS A 18 -17.01 -11.37 -2.71
CA LYS A 18 -18.10 -10.54 -2.21
C LYS A 18 -18.79 -11.19 -1.02
N THR A 19 -19.19 -10.35 -0.08
CA THR A 19 -20.06 -10.64 1.06
C THR A 19 -21.19 -9.59 1.07
N ASN A 20 -22.09 -9.65 2.05
CA ASN A 20 -23.18 -8.68 2.16
C ASN A 20 -22.71 -7.25 2.49
N SER A 21 -21.55 -7.10 3.14
CA SER A 21 -21.03 -5.80 3.60
C SER A 21 -19.72 -5.39 2.93
N LEU A 22 -19.11 -6.26 2.12
CA LEU A 22 -17.82 -6.02 1.51
C LEU A 22 -17.70 -6.69 0.14
N SER A 23 -17.18 -5.96 -0.85
CA SER A 23 -16.68 -6.56 -2.09
C SER A 23 -15.22 -6.20 -2.32
N TYR A 24 -14.43 -7.15 -2.82
CA TYR A 24 -13.02 -7.01 -3.09
C TYR A 24 -12.67 -7.62 -4.43
N LYS A 25 -12.08 -6.81 -5.30
CA LYS A 25 -11.59 -7.22 -6.62
C LYS A 25 -10.13 -6.86 -6.75
N ALA A 26 -9.31 -7.77 -7.24
CA ALA A 26 -7.91 -7.51 -7.54
C ALA A 26 -7.54 -8.03 -8.91
N LYS A 27 -6.75 -7.24 -9.63
CA LYS A 27 -6.17 -7.56 -10.92
C LYS A 27 -4.64 -7.44 -10.85
N CYS A 28 -3.93 -8.22 -11.63
CA CYS A 28 -2.49 -8.07 -11.80
C CYS A 28 -2.13 -7.82 -13.27
N CYS A 29 -1.06 -7.07 -13.51
CA CYS A 29 -0.45 -6.91 -14.82
C CYS A 29 1.03 -7.29 -14.74
N ARG A 30 1.46 -8.15 -15.67
CA ARG A 30 2.84 -8.67 -15.78
C ARG A 30 3.51 -8.12 -17.05
N PRO A 31 3.90 -6.84 -17.08
CA PRO A 31 4.59 -6.27 -18.22
C PRO A 31 5.99 -6.88 -18.42
N LYS A 32 6.40 -7.08 -19.68
CA LYS A 32 7.73 -7.60 -20.02
C LYS A 32 8.81 -6.62 -19.51
N ASN A 33 9.79 -7.13 -18.76
CA ASN A 33 10.92 -6.37 -18.21
C ASN A 33 10.54 -5.19 -17.28
N LYS A 34 9.33 -5.20 -16.71
CA LYS A 34 8.87 -4.19 -15.76
C LYS A 34 8.35 -4.85 -14.48
N PRO A 35 8.31 -4.12 -13.35
CA PRO A 35 7.77 -4.64 -12.10
C PRO A 35 6.32 -5.14 -12.23
N LEU A 36 5.97 -6.12 -11.40
CA LEU A 36 4.61 -6.63 -11.30
C LEU A 36 3.70 -5.57 -10.70
N LYS A 37 2.56 -5.34 -11.35
CA LYS A 37 1.54 -4.39 -10.91
C LYS A 37 0.31 -5.12 -10.41
N TYR A 38 -0.27 -4.56 -9.36
CA TYR A 38 -1.54 -4.96 -8.78
C TYR A 38 -2.44 -3.73 -8.66
N LEU A 39 -3.72 -3.93 -8.96
CA LEU A 39 -4.78 -2.96 -8.75
C LEU A 39 -5.91 -3.67 -8.04
N SER A 40 -6.35 -3.14 -6.92
CA SER A 40 -7.49 -3.68 -6.20
C SER A 40 -8.51 -2.61 -5.85
N THR A 41 -9.79 -2.99 -5.90
CA THR A 41 -10.92 -2.19 -5.48
C THR A 41 -11.60 -2.93 -4.33
N THR A 42 -11.86 -2.20 -3.24
CA THR A 42 -12.68 -2.67 -2.13
C THR A 42 -13.86 -1.73 -1.95
N VAL A 43 -15.06 -2.27 -1.82
CA VAL A 43 -16.26 -1.52 -1.41
C VAL A 43 -16.66 -2.02 -0.03
N PHE A 44 -16.81 -1.08 0.90
CA PHE A 44 -17.28 -1.33 2.26
C PHE A 44 -18.66 -0.69 2.41
N GLU A 45 -19.65 -1.46 2.82
CA GLU A 45 -20.97 -0.96 3.20
C GLU A 45 -20.92 -0.42 4.64
N GLY A 46 -21.59 0.71 4.90
CA GLY A 46 -21.71 1.27 6.26
C GLY A 46 -20.41 1.82 6.87
N CYS A 47 -19.34 2.01 6.10
CA CYS A 47 -18.08 2.60 6.58
C CYS A 47 -17.87 4.01 6.02
N SER A 48 -17.44 4.94 6.87
CA SER A 48 -17.06 6.28 6.42
C SER A 48 -15.66 6.28 5.78
N PRO A 49 -15.39 7.17 4.80
CA PRO A 49 -14.05 7.36 4.26
C PRO A 49 -12.98 7.68 5.31
N GLU A 50 -13.34 8.46 6.33
CA GLU A 50 -12.45 8.86 7.43
C GLU A 50 -12.04 7.67 8.28
N LEU A 51 -13.00 6.79 8.61
CA LEU A 51 -12.71 5.57 9.36
C LEU A 51 -11.77 4.63 8.57
N LEU A 52 -12.01 4.49 7.26
CA LEU A 52 -11.13 3.69 6.41
C LEU A 52 -9.74 4.30 6.31
N ARG A 53 -9.62 5.63 6.15
CA ARG A 53 -8.35 6.34 6.17
C ARG A 53 -7.57 6.04 7.45
N ASP A 54 -8.22 6.18 8.60
CA ASP A 54 -7.58 5.96 9.91
C ASP A 54 -7.14 4.51 10.07
N PHE A 55 -8.00 3.56 9.66
CA PHE A 55 -7.65 2.13 9.63
C PHE A 55 -6.42 1.82 8.75
N TYR A 56 -6.28 2.46 7.58
CA TYR A 56 -5.13 2.24 6.70
C TYR A 56 -3.85 2.94 7.17
N MET A 57 -3.97 4.04 7.92
CA MET A 57 -2.84 4.83 8.43
C MET A 57 -2.36 4.41 9.81
N ASP A 58 -3.15 3.60 10.55
CA ASP A 58 -2.75 3.10 11.87
C ASP A 58 -1.72 1.96 11.77
N ASN A 59 -0.44 2.33 11.79
CA ASN A 59 0.68 1.40 11.78
C ASN A 59 0.75 0.50 13.02
N ASN A 60 0.22 0.95 14.17
CA ASN A 60 0.20 0.14 15.39
C ASN A 60 -0.86 -0.96 15.30
N TYR A 61 -2.06 -0.60 14.86
CA TYR A 61 -3.12 -1.56 14.61
C TYR A 61 -2.77 -2.51 13.45
N ARG A 62 -2.01 -2.04 12.45
CA ARG A 62 -1.54 -2.89 11.34
C ARG A 62 -0.82 -4.15 11.82
N LYS A 63 -0.03 -4.07 12.89
CA LYS A 63 0.66 -5.23 13.51
C LYS A 63 -0.31 -6.27 14.08
N GLN A 64 -1.53 -5.87 14.45
CA GLN A 64 -2.52 -6.76 15.04
C GLN A 64 -3.27 -7.56 13.97
N TRP A 65 -3.64 -6.92 12.86
CA TRP A 65 -4.50 -7.56 11.85
C TRP A 65 -3.76 -8.09 10.62
N ASP A 66 -2.65 -7.48 10.22
CA ASP A 66 -1.83 -7.97 9.10
C ASP A 66 -0.78 -8.95 9.61
N LYS A 67 -1.08 -10.24 9.51
CA LYS A 67 -0.20 -11.36 9.92
C LYS A 67 1.16 -11.36 9.21
N THR A 68 1.31 -10.62 8.12
CA THR A 68 2.60 -10.52 7.42
C THR A 68 3.48 -9.42 7.98
N VAL A 69 2.97 -8.47 8.76
CA VAL A 69 3.75 -7.39 9.39
C VAL A 69 4.21 -7.86 10.76
N ILE A 70 5.53 -7.95 10.95
CA ILE A 70 6.10 -8.37 12.24
C ILE A 70 6.57 -7.20 13.09
N ASP A 71 6.96 -6.10 12.45
CA ASP A 71 7.47 -4.91 13.12
C ASP A 71 7.27 -3.68 12.25
N HIS A 72 7.12 -2.53 12.91
CA HIS A 72 7.03 -1.23 12.26
C HIS A 72 7.61 -0.17 13.19
N VAL A 73 8.47 0.68 12.62
CA VAL A 73 9.05 1.85 13.29
C VAL A 73 8.88 3.07 12.41
N GLN A 74 8.26 4.11 12.95
CA GLN A 74 8.25 5.45 12.34
C GLN A 74 9.64 6.07 12.51
N LEU A 75 10.28 6.44 11.40
CA LEU A 75 11.65 6.97 11.39
C LEU A 75 11.68 8.49 11.38
N GLN A 76 10.75 9.12 10.67
CA GLN A 76 10.68 10.57 10.52
C GLN A 76 9.25 11.01 10.18
N MET A 77 8.85 12.16 10.72
CA MET A 77 7.63 12.88 10.31
C MET A 77 7.99 14.31 9.96
N ASN A 78 7.71 14.72 8.72
CA ASN A 78 7.85 16.12 8.30
C ASN A 78 6.47 16.78 8.32
N THR A 79 6.24 17.60 9.34
CA THR A 79 4.96 18.29 9.54
C THR A 79 4.68 19.37 8.48
N THR A 80 5.71 19.91 7.84
CA THR A 80 5.56 20.99 6.84
C THR A 80 4.98 20.47 5.52
N ASN A 81 5.42 19.30 5.05
CA ASN A 81 4.96 18.74 3.76
C ASN A 81 4.05 17.50 3.92
N GLY A 82 3.88 17.01 5.15
CA GLY A 82 3.06 15.83 5.47
C GLY A 82 3.69 14.51 5.01
N ILE A 83 5.00 14.48 4.75
CA ILE A 83 5.71 13.25 4.40
C ILE A 83 6.17 12.56 5.67
N GLU A 84 5.83 11.29 5.77
CA GLU A 84 6.28 10.39 6.83
C GLU A 84 7.17 9.31 6.23
N ILE A 85 8.16 8.87 7.00
CA ILE A 85 9.07 7.78 6.63
C ILE A 85 9.02 6.73 7.73
N GLY A 86 8.86 5.47 7.33
CA GLY A 86 8.82 4.33 8.24
C GLY A 86 9.55 3.11 7.70
N CYS A 87 9.97 2.26 8.63
CA CYS A 87 10.56 0.95 8.37
C CYS A 87 9.58 -0.13 8.80
N THR A 88 9.09 -0.93 7.84
CA THR A 88 8.22 -2.08 8.10
C THR A 88 8.96 -3.36 7.78
N ILE A 89 8.92 -4.32 8.71
CA ILE A 89 9.43 -5.67 8.45
C ILE A 89 8.24 -6.58 8.18
N LYS A 90 8.28 -7.27 7.03
CA LYS A 90 7.27 -8.26 6.67
C LYS A 90 7.85 -9.67 6.58
N LYS A 91 7.15 -10.64 7.12
CA LYS A 91 7.47 -12.07 6.99
C LYS A 91 6.37 -12.78 6.22
N PHE A 92 6.74 -13.33 5.07
CA PHE A 92 5.87 -14.16 4.26
C PHE A 92 6.22 -15.64 4.50
N PRO A 93 5.26 -16.57 4.37
CA PRO A 93 5.55 -17.99 4.45
C PRO A 93 6.70 -18.38 3.51
N LEU A 94 7.66 -19.15 4.00
CA LEU A 94 8.79 -19.71 3.23
C LEU A 94 9.77 -18.69 2.64
N LEU A 95 9.62 -17.39 2.92
CA LEU A 95 10.52 -16.34 2.41
C LEU A 95 11.30 -15.68 3.55
N THR A 96 12.53 -15.26 3.24
CA THR A 96 13.32 -14.39 4.12
C THR A 96 12.54 -13.12 4.43
N PRO A 97 12.51 -12.64 5.69
CA PRO A 97 11.80 -11.41 6.01
C PRO A 97 12.31 -10.24 5.17
N ARG A 98 11.38 -9.42 4.71
CA ARG A 98 11.62 -8.27 3.83
C ARG A 98 11.53 -6.99 4.62
N GLU A 99 12.48 -6.09 4.38
CA GLU A 99 12.54 -4.76 4.99
C GLU A 99 12.07 -3.71 3.97
N TYR A 100 11.04 -2.97 4.35
CA TYR A 100 10.45 -1.89 3.55
C TYR A 100 10.77 -0.57 4.25
N VAL A 101 11.63 0.25 3.66
CA VAL A 101 11.84 1.64 4.09
C VAL A 101 11.08 2.52 3.10
N LEU A 102 9.96 3.07 3.54
CA LEU A 102 8.99 3.73 2.69
C LEU A 102 8.76 5.16 3.17
N ALA A 103 8.66 6.08 2.22
CA ALA A 103 8.13 7.41 2.43
C ALA A 103 6.70 7.46 1.89
N TRP A 104 5.78 8.05 2.66
CA TRP A 104 4.41 8.26 2.21
C TRP A 104 3.91 9.65 2.51
N ARG A 105 2.93 10.08 1.71
CA ARG A 105 2.21 11.33 1.91
C ARG A 105 0.73 11.06 1.81
N LEU A 106 -0.01 11.50 2.82
CA LEU A 106 -1.47 11.52 2.85
C LEU A 106 -1.95 12.93 2.53
N TRP A 107 -3.01 13.06 1.73
CA TRP A 107 -3.70 14.32 1.54
C TRP A 107 -5.19 14.10 1.25
N GLU A 108 -5.98 15.12 1.54
CA GLU A 108 -7.39 15.18 1.17
C GLU A 108 -7.52 16.02 -0.11
N GLY A 109 -8.18 15.46 -1.12
CA GLY A 109 -8.51 16.15 -2.35
C GLY A 109 -9.89 16.81 -2.28
N LYS A 110 -10.41 17.20 -3.46
CA LYS A 110 -11.79 17.67 -3.58
C LYS A 110 -12.77 16.54 -3.21
N ASP A 111 -13.95 16.91 -2.71
CA ASP A 111 -15.04 15.99 -2.37
C ASP A 111 -14.72 14.98 -1.25
N ARG A 112 -13.89 15.35 -0.28
CA ARG A 112 -13.47 14.50 0.86
C ARG A 112 -12.87 13.16 0.43
N THR A 113 -12.21 13.15 -0.71
CA THR A 113 -11.49 11.97 -1.21
C THR A 113 -10.08 11.98 -0.64
N PHE A 114 -9.70 10.93 0.08
CA PHE A 114 -8.35 10.78 0.62
C PHE A 114 -7.44 10.08 -0.39
N TYR A 115 -6.20 10.53 -0.45
CA TYR A 115 -5.17 9.95 -1.28
C TYR A 115 -3.92 9.70 -0.46
N CYS A 116 -3.28 8.57 -0.70
CA CYS A 116 -1.96 8.30 -0.19
C CYS A 116 -1.06 7.83 -1.32
N PHE A 117 0.16 8.34 -1.35
CA PHE A 117 1.21 7.84 -2.22
C PHE A 117 2.38 7.36 -1.38
N ILE A 118 2.90 6.19 -1.70
CA ILE A 118 3.91 5.47 -0.94
C ILE A 118 5.01 5.05 -1.91
N LYS A 119 6.26 5.27 -1.50
CA LYS A 119 7.41 5.11 -2.37
C LYS A 119 8.61 4.60 -1.57
N GLU A 120 9.43 3.72 -2.14
CA GLU A 120 10.68 3.32 -1.48
C GLU A 120 11.64 4.50 -1.29
N CYS A 121 12.41 4.46 -0.21
CA CYS A 121 13.51 5.39 0.04
C CYS A 121 14.61 4.74 0.89
N GLU A 122 15.71 5.45 1.08
CA GLU A 122 16.74 5.13 2.06
C GLU A 122 16.65 6.10 3.24
N HIS A 123 17.05 5.67 4.44
CA HIS A 123 17.05 6.51 5.63
C HIS A 123 18.22 6.15 6.56
N PRO A 124 18.98 7.12 7.09
CA PRO A 124 20.15 6.85 7.94
C PRO A 124 19.84 6.00 9.18
N SER A 125 18.67 6.20 9.79
CA SER A 125 18.21 5.41 10.96
C SER A 125 17.76 3.98 10.61
N ALA A 126 17.78 3.58 9.33
CA ALA A 126 17.45 2.24 8.87
C ALA A 126 18.53 1.72 7.90
N PRO A 127 19.78 1.50 8.37
CA PRO A 127 20.82 0.92 7.54
C PRO A 127 20.49 -0.52 7.15
N ARG A 128 21.04 -1.00 6.04
CA ARG A 128 20.77 -2.36 5.54
C ARG A 128 21.25 -3.41 6.53
N ARG A 129 20.36 -4.35 6.89
CA ARG A 129 20.64 -5.44 7.84
C ARG A 129 20.71 -6.77 7.10
N LYS A 130 21.79 -7.54 7.29
CA LYS A 130 21.99 -8.85 6.61
C LYS A 130 20.86 -9.86 6.85
N LYS A 131 20.14 -9.75 7.97
CA LYS A 131 19.02 -10.63 8.32
C LYS A 131 17.75 -10.42 7.47
N TYR A 132 17.65 -9.30 6.74
CA TYR A 132 16.46 -8.95 5.96
C TYR A 132 16.82 -8.69 4.50
N VAL A 133 15.90 -9.01 3.60
CA VAL A 133 15.99 -8.61 2.19
C VAL A 133 15.38 -7.23 2.04
N ARG A 134 16.21 -6.21 1.78
CA ARG A 134 15.74 -4.84 1.51
C ARG A 134 15.00 -4.79 0.18
N VAL A 135 13.76 -4.28 0.21
CA VAL A 135 12.99 -4.04 -1.02
C VAL A 135 13.55 -2.83 -1.75
N GLY A 136 13.97 -3.05 -3.00
CA GLY A 136 14.69 -2.05 -3.80
C GLY A 136 13.81 -1.09 -4.60
N TYR A 137 12.64 -1.54 -5.10
CA TYR A 137 11.68 -0.69 -5.80
C TYR A 137 10.27 -1.02 -5.32
N PHE A 138 9.56 -0.01 -4.82
CA PHE A 138 8.21 -0.12 -4.31
C PHE A 138 7.43 1.17 -4.56
N ARG A 139 6.41 1.10 -5.40
CA ARG A 139 5.48 2.22 -5.65
C ARG A 139 4.07 1.75 -5.33
N SER A 140 3.41 2.43 -4.42
CA SER A 140 2.04 2.12 -4.05
C SER A 140 1.27 3.40 -3.78
N GLY A 141 -0.04 3.27 -3.69
CA GLY A 141 -0.88 4.29 -3.13
C GLY A 141 -2.32 3.86 -3.19
N TRP A 142 -3.17 4.68 -2.60
CA TRP A 142 -4.58 4.40 -2.53
C TRP A 142 -5.39 5.67 -2.61
N GLN A 143 -6.65 5.49 -3.00
CA GLN A 143 -7.68 6.50 -3.01
C GLN A 143 -8.87 5.96 -2.23
N ILE A 144 -9.37 6.73 -1.26
CA ILE A 144 -10.56 6.39 -0.49
C ILE A 144 -11.60 7.48 -0.73
N ARG A 145 -12.77 7.07 -1.23
CA ARG A 145 -13.94 7.93 -1.38
C ARG A 145 -15.19 7.20 -0.88
N LYS A 146 -16.29 7.92 -0.73
CA LYS A 146 -17.57 7.34 -0.29
C LYS A 146 -17.93 6.12 -1.15
N GLY A 147 -18.10 4.97 -0.50
CA GLY A 147 -18.46 3.71 -1.14
C GLY A 147 -17.38 3.03 -2.00
N LYS A 148 -16.12 3.51 -2.03
CA LYS A 148 -15.04 2.83 -2.79
C LYS A 148 -13.65 3.18 -2.26
N CYS A 149 -12.84 2.15 -2.00
CA CYS A 149 -11.40 2.22 -1.76
C CYS A 149 -10.67 1.56 -2.93
N LEU A 150 -9.77 2.30 -3.59
CA LEU A 150 -8.91 1.81 -4.68
C LEU A 150 -7.47 1.77 -4.19
N ILE A 151 -6.79 0.65 -4.35
CA ILE A 151 -5.38 0.47 -3.96
C ILE A 151 -4.59 0.03 -5.19
N TYR A 152 -3.52 0.76 -5.46
CA TYR A 152 -2.53 0.45 -6.49
C TYR A 152 -1.20 0.05 -5.83
N LEU A 153 -0.59 -1.02 -6.33
CA LEU A 153 0.69 -1.50 -5.86
C LEU A 153 1.54 -1.96 -7.04
N SER A 154 2.78 -1.51 -7.10
CA SER A 154 3.80 -1.90 -8.06
C SER A 154 5.09 -2.16 -7.28
N ASN A 155 5.65 -3.36 -7.41
CA ASN A 155 6.84 -3.75 -6.67
C ASN A 155 7.75 -4.61 -7.54
N SER A 156 9.06 -4.43 -7.43
CA SER A 156 10.02 -5.38 -8.01
C SER A 156 10.28 -6.50 -7.01
N ASN A 157 10.46 -7.72 -7.53
CA ASN A 157 10.96 -8.82 -6.70
C ASN A 157 12.42 -8.58 -6.29
#